data_AF-A0A975M1D9-F1
#
_entry.id   AF-A0A975M1D9-F1
#
_cell.length_a   1.000
_cell.length_b   1.000
_cell.length_c   1.000
_cell.angle_alpha   90.00
_cell.angle_beta   90.00
_cell.angle_gamma   90.00
#
_symmetry.space_group_name_H-M   'P 1'
#
loop_
_entity.id
_entity.type
_entity.pdbx_description
1 polymer ?
#
loop_
_entity_poly.entity_id
_entity_poly.type
_entity_poly.pdbx_seq_one_letter_code
_entity_poly.pdbx_strand_id
1 'polypeptide(L)'
;MDFANTEIATTNQVWMYKEALTTISLIASLAMIVPLASLLYRIPFFKSSKRDPIIIKEKRSRKRLIVYLVVFAISASFAALTYLPSSKLTLTLFADASSSVPTWFFPQRMTNAVMVWAVFSGLFSAMMFILSHLIFMKNKNDAINEGIGFKEEMKRWGINIPFKDVLKTLLLGLIVACTYFLILMFVYGLFHVDYRFIFVMAARRVNFKVILQALMYVPLFFIFYFSNSIRVNGSQMHGKLSEGWKMFIASLMNITGLAIILLIQYVVFASTGTIAFTELADGTTQWLYINILFTLLPVMFLMPLFNRWFYKLSGNSYLGPVVITIIFIVMALSNSVAYIPN
;
A
#
# COMPACT_ATOMS: atom_id res chain seq x y z
N MET A 1 -9.67 -30.92 17.18
CA MET A 1 -10.91 -30.14 17.38
C MET A 1 -12.03 -31.02 16.87
N ASP A 2 -12.86 -31.50 17.78
CA ASP A 2 -14.00 -32.34 17.44
C ASP A 2 -15.10 -31.40 16.90
N PHE A 3 -15.31 -31.41 15.58
CA PHE A 3 -16.26 -30.51 14.91
C PHE A 3 -17.72 -30.94 15.10
N ALA A 4 -17.96 -31.98 15.90
CA ALA A 4 -19.27 -32.57 16.17
C ALA A 4 -19.77 -32.35 17.62
N ASN A 5 -19.25 -31.35 18.34
CA ASN A 5 -19.79 -31.05 19.67
C ASN A 5 -21.14 -30.32 19.54
N THR A 6 -22.23 -31.07 19.71
CA THR A 6 -23.64 -30.65 19.58
C THR A 6 -24.14 -29.80 20.75
N GLU A 7 -23.31 -29.55 21.77
CA GLU A 7 -23.71 -28.82 22.99
C GLU A 7 -23.73 -27.29 22.83
N ILE A 8 -23.11 -26.74 21.79
CA ILE A 8 -23.10 -25.29 21.55
C ILE A 8 -24.21 -24.94 20.57
N ALA A 9 -25.25 -24.27 21.06
CA ALA A 9 -26.33 -23.74 20.22
C ALA A 9 -25.74 -22.92 19.05
N THR A 10 -26.31 -23.04 17.84
CA THR A 10 -25.85 -22.33 16.64
C THR A 10 -25.85 -20.80 16.78
N THR A 11 -26.59 -20.27 17.76
CA THR A 11 -26.65 -18.86 18.15
C THR A 11 -25.50 -18.41 19.06
N ASN A 12 -24.74 -19.33 19.67
CA ASN A 12 -23.65 -19.03 20.59
C ASN A 12 -22.30 -18.88 19.85
N GLN A 13 -22.22 -17.90 18.93
CA GLN A 13 -21.03 -17.66 18.11
C GLN A 13 -20.18 -16.51 18.64
N VAL A 14 -19.29 -16.82 19.59
CA VAL A 14 -18.36 -15.85 20.21
C VAL A 14 -17.38 -15.23 19.20
N TRP A 15 -17.09 -15.93 18.09
CA TRP A 15 -16.12 -15.47 17.10
C TRP A 15 -16.53 -14.15 16.42
N MET A 16 -17.83 -13.89 16.23
CA MET A 16 -18.30 -12.64 15.60
C MET A 16 -17.95 -11.42 16.46
N TYR A 17 -18.17 -11.53 17.78
CA TYR A 17 -17.82 -10.47 18.73
C TYR A 17 -16.30 -10.28 18.81
N LYS A 18 -15.54 -11.39 18.82
CA LYS A 18 -14.08 -11.34 18.78
C LYS A 18 -13.61 -10.59 17.54
N GLU A 19 -14.10 -10.94 16.36
CA GLU A 19 -13.71 -10.29 15.10
C GLU A 19 -14.12 -8.82 15.08
N ALA A 20 -15.30 -8.46 15.55
CA ALA A 20 -15.73 -7.07 15.64
C ALA A 20 -14.80 -6.24 16.54
N LEU A 21 -14.47 -6.75 17.73
CA LEU A 21 -13.60 -6.07 18.69
C LEU A 21 -12.13 -5.99 18.22
N THR A 22 -11.60 -7.04 17.59
CA THR A 22 -10.25 -7.00 17.00
C THR A 22 -10.18 -6.06 15.82
N THR A 23 -11.29 -5.89 15.08
CA THR A 23 -11.40 -4.93 13.97
C THR A 23 -11.42 -3.51 14.48
N ILE A 24 -12.20 -3.23 15.54
CA ILE A 24 -12.20 -1.92 16.21
C ILE A 24 -10.79 -1.60 16.71
N SER A 25 -10.11 -2.58 17.30
CA SER A 25 -8.72 -2.43 17.77
C SER A 25 -7.74 -2.14 16.62
N LEU A 26 -7.92 -2.78 15.46
CA LEU A 26 -7.14 -2.51 14.24
C LEU A 26 -7.39 -1.09 13.72
N ILE A 27 -8.65 -0.64 13.67
CA ILE A 27 -8.98 0.71 13.23
C ILE A 27 -8.38 1.74 14.19
N ALA A 28 -8.51 1.53 15.50
CA ALA A 28 -7.95 2.40 16.52
C ALA A 28 -6.42 2.47 16.44
N SER A 29 -5.74 1.33 16.26
CA SER A 29 -4.28 1.28 16.15
C SER A 29 -3.77 1.97 14.89
N LEU A 30 -4.47 1.83 13.76
CA LEU A 30 -4.16 2.54 12.52
C LEU A 30 -4.45 4.05 12.64
N ALA A 31 -5.53 4.44 13.31
CA ALA A 31 -5.87 5.84 13.54
C ALA A 31 -4.84 6.55 14.44
N MET A 32 -4.23 5.82 15.39
CA MET A 32 -3.20 6.33 16.31
C MET A 32 -1.91 6.76 15.59
N ILE A 33 -1.62 6.23 14.40
CA ILE A 33 -0.35 6.51 13.68
C ILE A 33 -0.22 8.02 13.35
N VAL A 34 -1.33 8.67 12.98
CA VAL A 34 -1.36 10.10 12.63
C VAL A 34 -1.06 11.03 13.82
N PRO A 35 -1.75 10.95 14.97
CA PRO A 35 -1.41 11.76 16.14
C PRO A 35 -0.02 11.44 16.69
N LEU A 36 0.44 10.19 16.62
CA LEU A 36 1.80 9.82 17.01
C LEU A 36 2.86 10.58 16.19
N ALA A 37 2.72 10.61 14.87
CA ALA A 37 3.60 11.41 14.01
C ALA A 37 3.51 12.92 14.32
N SER A 38 2.31 13.41 14.63
CA SER A 38 2.08 14.82 15.01
C SER A 38 2.80 15.19 16.31
N LEU A 39 2.81 14.30 17.30
CA LEU A 39 3.55 14.49 18.55
C LEU A 39 5.07 14.51 18.31
N LEU A 40 5.59 13.59 17.48
CA LEU A 40 7.03 13.57 17.15
C LEU A 40 7.48 14.85 16.44
N TYR A 41 6.63 15.46 15.61
CA TYR A 41 6.91 16.75 14.99
C TYR A 41 6.97 17.94 15.96
N ARG A 42 6.55 17.78 17.23
CA ARG A 42 6.74 18.82 18.24
C ARG A 42 8.19 18.90 18.71
N ILE A 43 8.96 17.82 18.56
CA ILE A 43 10.39 17.78 18.93
C ILE A 43 11.17 18.69 17.97
N PRO A 44 12.02 19.62 18.47
CA PRO A 44 12.74 20.58 17.63
C PRO A 44 13.51 19.96 16.46
N PHE A 45 14.12 18.79 16.70
CA PHE A 45 14.87 18.04 15.69
C PHE A 45 14.02 17.65 14.46
N PHE A 46 12.79 17.18 14.67
CA PHE A 46 11.87 16.79 13.59
C PHE A 46 11.05 17.98 13.07
N LYS A 47 10.75 18.95 13.92
CA LYS A 47 10.06 20.19 13.53
C LYS A 47 10.78 20.88 12.37
N SER A 48 12.12 20.83 12.34
CA SER A 48 12.91 21.47 11.28
C SER A 48 12.69 20.88 9.88
N SER A 49 12.25 19.61 9.76
CA SER A 49 11.99 18.97 8.46
C SER A 49 10.56 19.18 7.94
N LYS A 50 9.69 19.75 8.78
CA LYS A 50 8.31 20.08 8.41
C LYS A 50 8.28 21.25 7.41
N ARG A 51 7.42 21.13 6.41
CA ARG A 51 7.17 22.15 5.38
C ARG A 51 5.68 22.46 5.31
N ASP A 52 5.34 23.57 4.67
CA ASP A 52 3.96 23.90 4.39
C ASP A 52 3.47 23.09 3.18
N PRO A 53 2.41 22.28 3.34
CA PRO A 53 1.87 21.49 2.25
C PRO A 53 1.29 22.40 1.17
N ILE A 54 1.71 22.20 -0.07
CA ILE A 54 1.12 22.91 -1.21
C ILE A 54 -0.20 22.21 -1.57
N ILE A 55 -1.33 22.93 -1.45
CA ILE A 55 -2.67 22.42 -1.73
C ILE A 55 -3.24 23.15 -2.96
N ILE A 56 -3.35 22.44 -4.07
CA ILE A 56 -3.88 22.98 -5.31
C ILE A 56 -5.41 22.91 -5.28
N LYS A 57 -6.06 24.08 -5.18
CA LYS A 57 -7.53 24.20 -5.18
C LYS A 57 -8.13 24.38 -6.58
N GLU A 58 -7.28 24.66 -7.56
CA GLU A 58 -7.69 24.96 -8.93
C GLU A 58 -8.24 23.73 -9.65
N LYS A 59 -9.22 23.97 -10.52
CA LYS A 59 -9.81 22.93 -11.36
C LYS A 59 -8.89 22.66 -12.54
N ARG A 60 -8.69 21.38 -12.85
CA ARG A 60 -7.97 21.00 -14.07
C ARG A 60 -8.71 21.50 -15.31
N SER A 61 -7.96 21.96 -16.31
CA SER A 61 -8.49 22.16 -17.66
C SER A 61 -9.05 20.85 -18.21
N ARG A 62 -10.03 20.91 -19.14
CA ARG A 62 -10.60 19.71 -19.79
C ARG A 62 -9.50 18.83 -20.40
N LYS A 63 -8.50 19.43 -21.06
CA LYS A 63 -7.36 18.72 -21.64
C LYS A 63 -6.55 17.96 -20.58
N ARG A 64 -6.19 18.60 -19.47
CA ARG A 64 -5.45 17.96 -18.35
C ARG A 64 -6.26 16.85 -17.68
N LEU A 65 -7.59 16.99 -17.59
CA LEU A 65 -8.45 15.95 -17.07
C LEU A 65 -8.48 14.72 -17.97
N ILE A 66 -8.61 14.89 -19.28
CA ILE A 66 -8.61 13.78 -20.25
C ILE A 66 -7.27 13.03 -20.20
N VAL A 67 -6.14 13.75 -20.25
CA VAL A 67 -4.82 13.10 -20.18
C VAL A 67 -4.64 12.35 -18.86
N TYR A 68 -5.07 12.91 -17.74
CA TYR A 68 -5.05 12.20 -16.46
C TYR A 68 -5.87 10.89 -16.50
N LEU A 69 -7.06 10.90 -17.08
CA LEU A 69 -7.90 9.70 -17.19
C LEU A 69 -7.28 8.65 -18.11
N VAL A 70 -6.67 9.08 -19.22
CA VAL A 70 -5.93 8.18 -20.13
C VAL A 70 -4.72 7.56 -19.44
N VAL A 71 -3.90 8.37 -18.77
CA VAL A 71 -2.73 7.92 -18.00
C VAL A 71 -3.15 6.95 -16.89
N PHE A 72 -4.25 7.27 -16.21
CA PHE A 72 -4.83 6.38 -15.21
C PHE A 72 -5.27 5.04 -15.83
N ALA A 73 -6.04 5.06 -16.92
CA ALA A 73 -6.51 3.85 -17.59
C ALA A 73 -5.34 2.97 -18.05
N ILE A 74 -4.31 3.57 -18.67
CA ILE A 74 -3.10 2.85 -19.08
C ILE A 74 -2.40 2.23 -17.87
N SER A 75 -2.23 2.99 -16.77
CA SER A 75 -1.56 2.50 -15.56
C SER A 75 -2.36 1.41 -14.85
N ALA A 76 -3.69 1.54 -14.79
CA ALA A 76 -4.59 0.55 -14.20
C ALA A 76 -4.65 -0.74 -15.03
N SER A 77 -4.70 -0.64 -16.36
CA SER A 77 -4.62 -1.79 -17.26
C SER A 77 -3.26 -2.47 -17.17
N PHE A 78 -2.16 -1.70 -17.13
CA PHE A 78 -0.83 -2.26 -16.91
C PHE A 78 -0.76 -3.02 -15.59
N ALA A 79 -1.26 -2.43 -14.50
CA ALA A 79 -1.34 -3.08 -13.20
C ALA A 79 -2.14 -4.39 -13.22
N ALA A 80 -3.30 -4.42 -13.89
CA ALA A 80 -4.13 -5.61 -14.02
C ALA A 80 -3.44 -6.71 -14.84
N LEU A 81 -2.91 -6.36 -16.00
CA LEU A 81 -2.30 -7.31 -16.95
C LEU A 81 -0.97 -7.86 -16.46
N THR A 82 -0.22 -7.11 -15.66
CA THR A 82 1.12 -7.51 -15.19
C THR A 82 1.11 -8.32 -13.90
N TYR A 83 -0.01 -8.35 -13.16
CA TYR A 83 -0.08 -9.08 -11.89
C TYR A 83 0.18 -10.58 -12.03
N LEU A 84 -0.56 -11.25 -12.92
CA LEU A 84 -0.39 -12.68 -13.16
C LEU A 84 0.99 -13.02 -13.77
N PRO A 85 1.50 -12.30 -14.79
CA PRO A 85 2.87 -12.50 -15.27
C PRO A 85 3.93 -12.30 -14.19
N SER A 86 3.77 -11.29 -13.31
CA SER A 86 4.69 -11.07 -12.19
C SER A 86 4.69 -12.24 -11.22
N SER A 87 3.53 -12.83 -10.94
CA SER A 87 3.46 -14.05 -10.12
C SER A 87 4.17 -15.23 -10.78
N LYS A 88 4.05 -15.41 -12.10
CA LYS A 88 4.78 -16.45 -12.83
C LYS A 88 6.29 -16.22 -12.80
N LEU A 89 6.73 -14.96 -12.94
CA LEU A 89 8.15 -14.59 -12.89
C LEU A 89 8.79 -14.93 -11.54
N THR A 90 8.04 -14.90 -10.44
CA THR A 90 8.61 -15.29 -9.13
C THR A 90 8.98 -16.76 -9.02
N LEU A 91 8.39 -17.62 -9.84
CA LEU A 91 8.73 -19.04 -9.89
C LEU A 91 10.17 -19.27 -10.39
N THR A 92 10.68 -18.38 -11.23
CA THR A 92 12.06 -18.44 -11.75
C THR A 92 13.02 -17.57 -10.96
N LEU A 93 12.60 -16.36 -10.56
CA LEU A 93 13.44 -15.45 -9.77
C LEU A 93 13.69 -15.95 -8.33
N PHE A 94 12.72 -16.64 -7.74
CA PHE A 94 12.77 -17.14 -6.37
C PHE A 94 12.38 -18.62 -6.35
N ALA A 95 13.14 -19.44 -7.08
CA ALA A 95 12.88 -20.87 -7.25
C ALA A 95 12.83 -21.62 -5.90
N ASP A 96 13.74 -21.30 -4.97
CA ASP A 96 13.80 -21.95 -3.65
C ASP A 96 12.52 -21.68 -2.84
N ALA A 97 12.14 -20.40 -2.69
CA ALA A 97 10.93 -20.03 -1.97
C ALA A 97 9.65 -20.56 -2.64
N SER A 98 9.65 -20.65 -3.98
CA SER A 98 8.52 -21.18 -4.76
C SER A 98 8.36 -22.68 -4.60
N SER A 99 9.48 -23.40 -4.52
CA SER A 99 9.58 -24.84 -4.29
C SER A 99 9.48 -25.23 -2.81
N SER A 100 9.17 -24.26 -1.93
CA SER A 100 9.07 -24.47 -0.48
C SER A 100 10.38 -24.93 0.18
N VAL A 101 11.52 -24.59 -0.43
CA VAL A 101 12.85 -24.82 0.14
C VAL A 101 13.18 -23.68 1.10
N PRO A 102 13.66 -23.98 2.33
CA PRO A 102 14.06 -22.94 3.28
C PRO A 102 15.19 -22.06 2.72
N THR A 103 14.99 -20.74 2.70
CA THR A 103 15.99 -19.76 2.26
C THR A 103 15.94 -18.51 3.11
N TRP A 104 17.06 -17.78 3.21
CA TRP A 104 17.07 -16.44 3.81
C TRP A 104 16.77 -15.35 2.78
N PHE A 105 16.93 -15.63 1.49
CA PHE A 105 16.72 -14.67 0.41
C PHE A 105 15.28 -14.75 -0.09
N PHE A 106 14.46 -13.76 0.27
CA PHE A 106 13.04 -13.67 -0.09
C PHE A 106 12.23 -14.96 0.18
N PRO A 107 12.13 -15.42 1.44
CA PRO A 107 11.52 -16.71 1.81
C PRO A 107 9.99 -16.82 1.60
N GLN A 108 9.31 -15.72 1.29
CA GLN A 108 7.85 -15.67 1.25
C GLN A 108 7.31 -15.72 -0.18
N ARG A 109 6.91 -16.90 -0.63
CA ARG A 109 6.36 -17.14 -1.98
C ARG A 109 5.28 -16.13 -2.37
N MET A 110 4.28 -15.95 -1.52
CA MET A 110 3.12 -15.09 -1.82
C MET A 110 3.49 -13.61 -1.85
N THR A 111 4.28 -13.16 -0.87
CA THR A 111 4.72 -11.76 -0.77
C THR A 111 5.67 -11.38 -1.91
N ASN A 112 6.49 -12.33 -2.39
CA ASN A 112 7.37 -12.11 -3.54
C ASN A 112 6.60 -11.70 -4.79
N ALA A 113 5.47 -12.38 -5.08
CA ALA A 113 4.65 -12.06 -6.25
C ALA A 113 4.11 -10.63 -6.20
N VAL A 114 3.62 -10.21 -5.02
CA VAL A 114 3.12 -8.86 -4.81
C VAL A 114 4.26 -7.83 -4.88
N MET A 115 5.44 -8.16 -4.37
CA MET A 115 6.62 -7.29 -4.39
C MET A 115 7.10 -7.03 -5.82
N VAL A 116 7.30 -8.08 -6.62
CA VAL A 116 7.74 -7.96 -8.01
C VAL A 116 6.75 -7.10 -8.81
N TRP A 117 5.45 -7.38 -8.64
CA TRP A 117 4.39 -6.59 -9.24
C TRP A 117 4.43 -5.12 -8.78
N ALA A 118 4.61 -4.87 -7.48
CA ALA A 118 4.66 -3.53 -6.92
C ALA A 118 5.82 -2.71 -7.49
N VAL A 119 6.99 -3.32 -7.69
CA VAL A 119 8.14 -2.66 -8.31
C VAL A 119 7.82 -2.27 -9.77
N PHE A 120 7.35 -3.22 -10.59
CA PHE A 120 7.02 -2.93 -11.99
C PHE A 120 5.90 -1.90 -12.13
N SER A 121 4.79 -2.09 -11.42
CA SER A 121 3.64 -1.18 -11.45
C SER A 121 4.00 0.20 -10.89
N GLY A 122 4.79 0.25 -9.81
CA GLY A 122 5.23 1.48 -9.16
C GLY A 122 6.12 2.33 -10.06
N LEU A 123 7.11 1.71 -10.70
CA LEU A 123 8.01 2.36 -11.65
C LEU A 123 7.25 2.82 -12.90
N PHE A 124 6.42 1.95 -13.49
CA PHE A 124 5.64 2.30 -14.67
C PHE A 124 4.70 3.47 -14.41
N SER A 125 3.96 3.45 -13.30
CA SER A 125 3.05 4.54 -12.94
C SER A 125 3.78 5.85 -12.61
N ALA A 126 4.98 5.78 -12.00
CA ALA A 126 5.82 6.96 -11.79
C ALA A 126 6.29 7.55 -13.12
N MET A 127 6.75 6.69 -14.04
CA MET A 127 7.16 7.07 -15.38
C MET A 127 6.01 7.74 -16.13
N MET A 128 4.83 7.11 -16.17
CA MET A 128 3.63 7.66 -16.82
C MET A 128 3.20 9.00 -16.21
N PHE A 129 3.29 9.12 -14.88
CA PHE A 129 3.03 10.38 -14.19
C PHE A 129 4.01 11.48 -14.61
N ILE A 130 5.33 11.21 -14.63
CA ILE A 130 6.36 12.18 -15.04
C ILE A 130 6.17 12.57 -16.51
N LEU A 131 6.00 11.58 -17.41
CA LEU A 131 5.79 11.82 -18.84
C LEU A 131 4.58 12.72 -19.10
N SER A 132 3.47 12.50 -18.38
CA SER A 132 2.28 13.33 -18.51
C SER A 132 2.57 14.79 -18.19
N HIS A 133 3.38 15.08 -17.16
CA HIS A 133 3.73 16.46 -16.79
C HIS A 133 4.71 17.08 -17.78
N LEU A 134 5.70 16.31 -18.26
CA LEU A 134 6.66 16.78 -19.27
C LEU A 134 5.96 17.19 -20.59
N ILE A 135 4.94 16.46 -21.02
CA ILE A 135 4.16 16.79 -22.21
C ILE A 135 3.42 18.14 -22.04
N PHE A 136 2.87 18.40 -20.85
CA PHE A 136 2.20 19.68 -20.57
C PHE A 136 3.17 20.84 -20.42
N MET A 137 4.42 20.62 -20.00
CA MET A 137 5.46 21.66 -19.97
C MET A 137 5.88 22.11 -21.38
N LYS A 138 5.95 21.19 -22.35
CA LYS A 138 6.40 21.50 -23.72
C LYS A 138 5.37 22.33 -24.52
N ASN A 139 4.08 22.22 -24.18
CA ASN A 139 3.01 22.96 -24.84
C ASN A 139 2.91 24.40 -24.30
N LYS A 140 3.71 25.31 -24.87
CA LYS A 140 3.81 26.74 -24.49
C LYS A 140 2.47 27.51 -24.47
N ASN A 141 1.44 27.08 -25.19
CA ASN A 141 0.14 27.78 -25.20
C ASN A 141 -0.72 27.54 -23.94
N ASP A 142 -0.47 26.48 -23.17
CA ASP A 142 -1.06 26.29 -21.82
C ASP A 142 -0.12 26.85 -20.72
N ALA A 143 1.10 27.27 -21.07
CA ALA A 143 2.11 27.82 -20.17
C ALA A 143 1.93 29.32 -19.88
N ILE A 144 0.97 29.99 -20.55
CA ILE A 144 0.69 31.42 -20.33
C ILE A 144 0.16 31.71 -18.92
N ASN A 145 -0.29 30.70 -18.17
CA ASN A 145 -0.71 30.89 -16.76
C ASN A 145 0.28 30.32 -15.72
N GLU A 146 1.23 29.45 -16.09
CA GLU A 146 2.14 28.83 -15.12
C GLU A 146 3.45 28.39 -15.81
N GLY A 147 4.39 29.34 -15.97
CA GLY A 147 5.78 29.08 -16.36
C GLY A 147 6.58 28.34 -15.28
N ILE A 148 6.10 27.18 -14.86
CA ILE A 148 6.58 26.46 -13.69
C ILE A 148 7.59 25.43 -14.17
N GLY A 149 8.88 25.71 -13.93
CA GLY A 149 9.95 24.76 -14.23
C GLY A 149 9.78 23.46 -13.45
N PHE A 150 10.36 22.37 -13.94
CA PHE A 150 10.33 21.03 -13.29
C PHE A 150 10.65 21.08 -11.79
N LYS A 151 11.55 21.99 -11.38
CA LYS A 151 11.92 22.21 -9.97
C LYS A 151 10.77 22.71 -9.09
N GLU A 152 9.89 23.52 -9.64
CA GLU A 152 8.70 24.00 -8.93
C GLU A 152 7.61 22.93 -8.88
N GLU A 153 7.47 22.08 -9.90
CA GLU A 153 6.61 20.89 -9.81
C GLU A 153 7.11 19.91 -8.76
N MET A 154 8.43 19.64 -8.69
CA MET A 154 9.00 18.82 -7.62
C MET A 154 8.76 19.43 -6.23
N LYS A 155 8.70 20.76 -6.13
CA LYS A 155 8.30 21.46 -4.90
C LYS A 155 6.81 21.23 -4.61
N ARG A 156 5.93 21.36 -5.61
CA ARG A 156 4.49 21.06 -5.52
C ARG A 156 4.21 19.62 -5.08
N TRP A 157 5.03 18.68 -5.53
CA TRP A 157 4.92 17.27 -5.15
C TRP A 157 5.52 16.98 -3.77
N GLY A 158 6.12 17.96 -3.08
CA GLY A 158 6.77 17.77 -1.78
C GLY A 158 7.98 16.84 -1.82
N ILE A 159 8.68 16.79 -2.95
CA ILE A 159 9.89 15.98 -3.19
C ILE A 159 11.15 16.84 -3.02
N ASN A 160 11.09 18.11 -3.42
CA ASN A 160 12.24 19.01 -3.38
C ASN A 160 12.55 19.50 -1.94
N ILE A 161 13.14 18.62 -1.15
CA ILE A 161 13.62 18.88 0.22
C ILE A 161 15.11 18.52 0.34
N PRO A 162 15.88 19.22 1.20
CA PRO A 162 17.29 18.89 1.39
C PRO A 162 17.44 17.48 1.96
N PHE A 163 18.50 16.79 1.57
CA PHE A 163 18.74 15.39 1.96
C PHE A 163 18.70 15.16 3.50
N LYS A 164 19.18 16.13 4.28
CA LYS A 164 19.10 16.09 5.75
C LYS A 164 17.66 16.01 6.27
N ASP A 165 16.73 16.71 5.62
CA ASP A 165 15.30 16.69 6.00
C ASP A 165 14.60 15.42 5.52
N VAL A 166 15.03 14.85 4.39
CA VAL A 166 14.59 13.51 3.97
C VAL A 166 14.96 12.50 5.05
N LEU A 167 16.23 12.47 5.49
CA LEU A 167 16.70 11.51 6.50
C LEU A 167 15.96 11.67 7.83
N LYS A 168 15.71 12.92 8.28
CA LYS A 168 14.87 13.20 9.45
C LYS A 168 13.46 12.66 9.31
N THR A 169 12.89 12.77 8.12
CA THR A 169 11.54 12.26 7.82
C THR A 169 11.52 10.72 7.77
N LEU A 170 12.54 10.09 7.19
CA LEU A 170 12.70 8.62 7.22
C LEU A 170 12.81 8.12 8.67
N LEU A 171 13.65 8.78 9.48
CA LEU A 171 13.82 8.44 10.90
C LEU A 171 12.52 8.63 11.69
N LEU A 172 11.79 9.72 11.46
CA LEU A 172 10.48 9.93 12.09
C LEU A 172 9.52 8.80 11.71
N GLY A 173 9.45 8.44 10.42
CA GLY A 173 8.58 7.36 9.96
C GLY A 173 8.95 6.00 10.56
N LEU A 174 10.25 5.72 10.71
CA LEU A 174 10.74 4.53 11.39
C LEU A 174 10.32 4.52 12.87
N ILE A 175 10.50 5.63 13.61
CA ILE A 175 10.11 5.73 15.02
C ILE A 175 8.60 5.55 15.19
N VAL A 176 7.79 6.11 14.29
CA VAL A 176 6.33 5.91 14.28
C VAL A 176 6.00 4.42 14.13
N ALA A 177 6.60 3.75 13.15
CA ALA A 177 6.35 2.33 12.91
C ALA A 177 6.85 1.45 14.07
N CYS A 178 8.04 1.72 14.62
CA CYS A 178 8.56 1.03 15.80
C CYS A 178 7.63 1.19 16.99
N THR A 179 7.15 2.41 17.27
CA THR A 179 6.23 2.68 18.38
C THR A 179 4.90 1.95 18.18
N TYR A 180 4.37 1.91 16.95
CA TYR A 180 3.16 1.14 16.62
C TYR A 180 3.33 -0.35 16.98
N PHE A 181 4.43 -0.98 16.56
CA PHE A 181 4.69 -2.39 16.87
C PHE A 181 5.03 -2.63 18.34
N LEU A 182 5.67 -1.69 19.03
CA LEU A 182 5.90 -1.77 20.48
C LEU A 182 4.58 -1.78 21.24
N ILE A 183 3.64 -0.91 20.88
CA ILE A 183 2.30 -0.89 21.49
C ILE A 183 1.55 -2.19 21.19
N LEU A 184 1.61 -2.70 19.95
CA LEU A 184 1.04 -4.01 19.59
C LEU A 184 1.62 -5.13 20.47
N MET A 185 2.95 -5.20 20.61
CA MET A 185 3.62 -6.21 21.43
C MET A 185 3.26 -6.09 22.91
N PHE A 186 3.07 -4.88 23.43
CA PHE A 186 2.61 -4.63 24.79
C PHE A 186 1.17 -5.13 25.01
N VAL A 187 0.24 -4.78 24.12
CA VAL A 187 -1.15 -5.25 24.17
C VAL A 187 -1.23 -6.78 24.06
N TYR A 188 -0.45 -7.36 23.15
CA TYR A 188 -0.35 -8.81 23.01
C TYR A 188 0.22 -9.47 24.27
N GLY A 189 1.23 -8.88 24.91
CA GLY A 189 1.83 -9.41 26.14
C GLY A 189 0.87 -9.44 27.33
N LEU A 190 0.00 -8.43 27.45
CA LEU A 190 -0.99 -8.35 28.54
C LEU A 190 -2.26 -9.18 28.26
N PHE A 191 -2.81 -9.06 27.06
CA PHE A 191 -4.14 -9.56 26.75
C PHE A 191 -4.16 -10.75 25.77
N HIS A 192 -3.01 -11.08 25.16
CA HIS A 192 -2.93 -12.08 24.08
C HIS A 192 -3.87 -11.78 22.90
N VAL A 193 -4.10 -10.49 22.63
CA VAL A 193 -4.96 -9.99 21.54
C VAL A 193 -4.11 -9.41 20.41
N ASP A 194 -4.38 -9.88 19.18
CA ASP A 194 -3.84 -9.32 17.95
C ASP A 194 -4.83 -8.30 17.34
N TYR A 195 -4.33 -7.34 16.55
CA TYR A 195 -5.19 -6.49 15.72
C TYR A 195 -5.56 -7.23 14.44
N ARG A 196 -6.85 -7.46 14.19
CA ARG A 196 -7.28 -8.30 13.06
C ARG A 196 -8.64 -7.90 12.54
N PHE A 197 -8.75 -7.94 11.21
CA PHE A 197 -10.00 -7.93 10.46
C PHE A 197 -10.03 -9.21 9.60
N ILE A 198 -10.71 -10.24 10.11
CA ILE A 198 -10.86 -11.55 9.46
C ILE A 198 -9.48 -12.11 9.02
N PHE A 199 -9.39 -12.68 7.81
CA PHE A 199 -8.14 -13.12 7.19
C PHE A 199 -7.51 -12.02 6.31
N VAL A 200 -8.21 -10.89 6.15
CA VAL A 200 -7.87 -9.82 5.20
C VAL A 200 -6.70 -8.99 5.72
N MET A 201 -6.72 -8.60 6.99
CA MET A 201 -5.64 -7.81 7.60
C MET A 201 -5.40 -8.25 9.03
N ALA A 202 -4.14 -8.51 9.39
CA ALA A 202 -3.77 -8.73 10.78
C ALA A 202 -2.40 -8.14 11.10
N ALA A 203 -2.28 -7.50 12.25
CA ALA A 203 -1.01 -7.21 12.89
C ALA A 203 -0.83 -8.23 14.00
N ARG A 204 0.09 -9.17 13.79
CA ARG A 204 0.46 -10.21 14.76
C ARG A 204 1.74 -9.82 15.49
N ARG A 205 2.02 -10.55 16.56
CA ARG A 205 3.32 -10.54 17.25
C ARG A 205 4.48 -10.53 16.25
N VAL A 206 5.34 -9.53 16.37
CA VAL A 206 6.53 -9.39 15.51
C VAL A 206 7.64 -10.30 16.03
N ASN A 207 8.14 -11.17 15.17
CA ASN A 207 9.30 -12.01 15.44
C ASN A 207 10.58 -11.39 14.85
N PHE A 208 11.74 -11.68 15.44
CA PHE A 208 13.04 -11.18 14.95
C PHE A 208 13.28 -11.57 13.47
N LYS A 209 12.88 -12.78 13.08
CA LYS A 209 12.96 -13.24 11.68
C LYS A 209 12.15 -12.35 10.71
N VAL A 210 11.00 -11.80 11.14
CA VAL A 210 10.18 -10.88 10.32
C VAL A 210 10.87 -9.53 10.16
N ILE A 211 11.56 -9.04 11.19
CA ILE A 211 12.30 -7.78 11.13
C ILE A 211 13.44 -7.88 10.09
N LEU A 212 14.20 -8.98 10.11
CA LEU A 212 15.25 -9.22 9.11
C LEU A 212 14.68 -9.28 7.69
N GLN A 213 13.52 -9.92 7.51
CA GLN A 213 12.84 -9.93 6.22
C GLN A 213 12.37 -8.55 5.79
N ALA A 214 11.80 -7.76 6.71
CA ALA A 214 11.33 -6.41 6.42
C ALA A 214 12.44 -5.54 5.81
N LEU A 215 13.71 -5.71 6.22
CA LEU A 215 14.85 -4.99 5.64
C LEU A 215 15.05 -5.30 4.14
N MET A 216 14.67 -6.49 3.66
CA MET A 216 14.74 -6.86 2.24
C MET A 216 13.50 -6.41 1.46
N TYR A 217 12.31 -6.59 2.05
CA TYR A 217 11.03 -6.31 1.36
C TYR A 217 10.65 -4.82 1.36
N VAL A 218 10.84 -4.11 2.47
CA VAL A 218 10.40 -2.71 2.61
C VAL A 218 11.02 -1.80 1.54
N PRO A 219 12.33 -1.86 1.22
CA PRO A 219 12.91 -1.00 0.19
C PRO A 219 12.28 -1.19 -1.19
N LEU A 220 11.94 -2.44 -1.56
CA LEU A 220 11.35 -2.76 -2.86
C LEU A 220 9.88 -2.31 -2.93
N PHE A 221 9.10 -2.56 -1.88
CA PHE A 221 7.73 -2.06 -1.79
C PHE A 221 7.67 -0.53 -1.72
N PHE A 222 8.64 0.11 -1.07
CA PHE A 222 8.68 1.55 -0.92
C PHE A 222 8.61 2.28 -2.28
N ILE A 223 9.16 1.70 -3.35
CA ILE A 223 9.08 2.24 -4.71
C ILE A 223 7.62 2.47 -5.12
N PHE A 224 6.75 1.48 -4.89
CA PHE A 224 5.32 1.56 -5.21
C PHE A 224 4.60 2.58 -4.32
N TYR A 225 4.81 2.50 -3.01
CA TYR A 225 4.15 3.38 -2.05
C TYR A 225 4.55 4.85 -2.24
N PHE A 226 5.83 5.10 -2.51
CA PHE A 226 6.36 6.43 -2.81
C PHE A 226 5.81 6.96 -4.13
N SER A 227 5.82 6.15 -5.20
CA SER A 227 5.18 6.47 -6.48
C SER A 227 3.71 6.85 -6.27
N ASN A 228 2.97 6.10 -5.46
CA ASN A 228 1.59 6.44 -5.12
C ASN A 228 1.45 7.76 -4.37
N SER A 229 2.31 8.02 -3.37
CA SER A 229 2.30 9.28 -2.60
C SER A 229 2.44 10.51 -3.50
N ILE A 230 3.36 10.44 -4.47
CA ILE A 230 3.57 11.52 -5.44
C ILE A 230 2.34 11.73 -6.32
N ARG A 231 1.74 10.65 -6.85
CA ARG A 231 0.55 10.76 -7.71
C ARG A 231 -0.64 11.34 -6.95
N VAL A 232 -0.87 10.86 -5.72
CA VAL A 232 -1.97 11.32 -4.86
C VAL A 232 -1.81 12.81 -4.58
N ASN A 233 -0.67 13.23 -4.04
CA ASN A 233 -0.46 14.62 -3.60
C ASN A 233 -0.20 15.58 -4.76
N GLY A 234 0.53 15.14 -5.78
CA GLY A 234 0.92 15.94 -6.94
C GLY A 234 -0.14 16.02 -8.04
N SER A 235 -1.05 15.04 -8.13
CA SER A 235 -2.08 15.01 -9.18
C SER A 235 -3.50 14.91 -8.64
N GLN A 236 -3.81 13.93 -7.80
CA GLN A 236 -5.20 13.51 -7.62
C GLN A 236 -6.04 14.49 -6.77
N MET A 237 -5.38 15.41 -6.06
CA MET A 237 -6.04 16.32 -5.11
C MET A 237 -6.56 17.65 -5.70
N HIS A 238 -6.60 17.78 -7.03
CA HIS A 238 -7.06 19.00 -7.71
C HIS A 238 -8.59 19.20 -7.65
N GLY A 239 -9.03 20.45 -7.83
CA GLY A 239 -10.43 20.83 -8.00
C GLY A 239 -11.17 21.24 -6.72
N LYS A 240 -12.46 21.59 -6.89
CA LYS A 240 -13.32 22.15 -5.82
C LYS A 240 -14.05 21.11 -4.96
N LEU A 241 -13.97 19.81 -5.30
CA LEU A 241 -14.61 18.75 -4.51
C LEU A 241 -14.09 18.73 -3.07
N SER A 242 -14.92 18.25 -2.13
CA SER A 242 -14.47 18.05 -0.75
C SER A 242 -13.26 17.10 -0.71
N GLU A 243 -12.36 17.32 0.23
CA GLU A 243 -11.13 16.52 0.34
C GLU A 243 -11.44 15.03 0.61
N GLY A 244 -12.47 14.73 1.41
CA GLY A 244 -12.93 13.36 1.67
C GLY A 244 -13.31 12.61 0.39
N TRP A 245 -14.11 13.25 -0.47
CA TRP A 245 -14.50 12.67 -1.76
C TRP A 245 -13.31 12.45 -2.70
N LYS A 246 -12.36 13.39 -2.74
CA LYS A 246 -11.13 13.22 -3.55
C LYS A 246 -10.29 12.03 -3.07
N MET A 247 -10.13 11.90 -1.76
CA MET A 247 -9.43 10.79 -1.13
C MET A 247 -10.13 9.45 -1.40
N PHE A 248 -11.46 9.41 -1.33
CA PHE A 248 -12.25 8.23 -1.66
C PHE A 248 -12.09 7.82 -3.13
N ILE A 249 -12.19 8.78 -4.07
CA ILE A 249 -11.97 8.53 -5.50
C ILE A 249 -10.53 8.04 -5.74
N ALA A 250 -9.52 8.68 -5.14
CA ALA A 250 -8.13 8.25 -5.26
C ALA A 250 -7.92 6.82 -4.75
N SER A 251 -8.63 6.43 -3.69
CA SER A 251 -8.60 5.08 -3.11
C SER A 251 -9.23 4.05 -4.05
N LEU A 252 -10.40 4.36 -4.64
CA LEU A 252 -11.03 3.51 -5.67
C LEU A 252 -10.15 3.37 -6.91
N MET A 253 -9.58 4.47 -7.39
CA MET A 253 -8.67 4.46 -8.54
C MET A 253 -7.45 3.57 -8.25
N ASN A 254 -6.89 3.65 -7.05
CA ASN A 254 -5.71 2.87 -6.70
C ASN A 254 -5.98 1.35 -6.68
N ILE A 255 -7.18 0.90 -6.32
CA ILE A 255 -7.54 -0.52 -6.30
C ILE A 255 -8.07 -1.06 -7.64
N THR A 256 -8.45 -0.18 -8.57
CA THR A 256 -9.23 -0.54 -9.78
C THR A 256 -8.60 -1.67 -10.58
N GLY A 257 -7.30 -1.61 -10.88
CA GLY A 257 -6.63 -2.61 -11.71
C GLY A 257 -6.70 -4.03 -11.13
N LEU A 258 -6.40 -4.18 -9.83
CA LEU A 258 -6.43 -5.49 -9.17
C LEU A 258 -7.85 -5.95 -8.83
N ALA A 259 -8.77 -5.01 -8.56
CA ALA A 259 -10.17 -5.33 -8.30
C ALA A 259 -10.85 -5.98 -9.52
N ILE A 260 -10.45 -5.60 -10.74
CA ILE A 260 -10.94 -6.21 -11.99
C ILE A 260 -10.57 -7.70 -12.06
N ILE A 261 -9.34 -8.06 -11.67
CA ILE A 261 -8.90 -9.48 -11.66
C ILE A 261 -9.77 -10.29 -10.71
N LEU A 262 -10.01 -9.76 -9.51
CA LEU A 262 -10.85 -10.41 -8.51
C LEU A 262 -12.30 -10.53 -8.99
N LEU A 263 -12.84 -9.48 -9.63
CA LEU A 263 -14.19 -9.50 -10.20
C LEU A 263 -14.32 -10.61 -11.26
N ILE A 264 -13.36 -10.72 -12.19
CA ILE A 264 -13.36 -11.77 -13.22
C ILE A 264 -13.36 -13.16 -12.57
N GLN A 265 -12.49 -13.39 -11.57
CA GLN A 265 -12.40 -14.68 -10.87
C GLN A 265 -13.76 -15.14 -10.33
N TYR A 266 -14.51 -14.24 -9.69
CA TYR A 266 -15.77 -14.57 -9.03
C TYR A 266 -17.00 -14.53 -9.95
N VAL A 267 -16.98 -13.70 -11.01
CA VAL A 267 -18.04 -13.72 -12.04
C VAL A 267 -18.02 -15.04 -12.80
N VAL A 268 -16.85 -15.55 -13.17
CA VAL A 268 -16.74 -16.88 -13.81
C VAL A 268 -17.15 -17.97 -12.83
N PHE A 269 -16.71 -17.90 -11.57
CA PHE A 269 -17.14 -18.87 -10.55
C PHE A 269 -18.66 -18.93 -10.39
N ALA A 270 -19.34 -17.78 -10.39
CA ALA A 270 -20.79 -17.72 -10.30
C ALA A 270 -21.51 -18.27 -11.53
N SER A 271 -20.90 -18.21 -12.72
CA SER A 271 -21.53 -18.66 -13.96
C SER A 271 -21.21 -20.10 -14.35
N THR A 272 -19.99 -20.59 -14.10
CA THR A 272 -19.54 -21.94 -14.50
C THR A 272 -19.37 -22.91 -13.35
N GLY A 273 -19.42 -22.43 -12.09
CA GLY A 273 -19.08 -23.22 -10.90
C GLY A 273 -17.58 -23.48 -10.73
N THR A 274 -16.73 -22.95 -11.61
CA THR A 274 -15.27 -23.08 -11.57
C THR A 274 -14.62 -21.70 -11.60
N ILE A 275 -13.49 -21.54 -10.91
CA ILE A 275 -12.79 -20.25 -10.85
C ILE A 275 -12.07 -19.96 -12.18
N ALA A 276 -11.97 -18.68 -12.59
CA ALA A 276 -11.41 -18.30 -13.89
C ALA A 276 -9.91 -18.66 -14.05
N PHE A 277 -9.14 -18.42 -12.99
CA PHE A 277 -7.70 -18.60 -12.95
C PHE A 277 -7.38 -19.71 -11.95
N THR A 278 -7.48 -20.96 -12.40
CA THR A 278 -7.17 -22.18 -11.63
C THR A 278 -5.68 -22.51 -11.68
N GLU A 279 -5.25 -23.08 -12.80
CA GLU A 279 -3.91 -23.59 -13.04
C GLU A 279 -3.48 -23.25 -14.47
N LEU A 280 -2.20 -22.92 -14.66
CA LEU A 280 -1.62 -22.81 -15.99
C LEU A 280 -1.45 -24.19 -16.62
N ALA A 281 -1.29 -24.22 -17.95
CA ALA A 281 -0.91 -25.42 -18.69
C ALA A 281 0.36 -26.11 -18.14
N ASP A 282 1.24 -25.34 -17.48
CA ASP A 282 2.47 -25.81 -16.85
C ASP A 282 2.25 -26.42 -15.44
N GLY A 283 0.99 -26.62 -15.00
CA GLY A 283 0.63 -27.17 -13.69
C GLY A 283 0.80 -26.21 -12.50
N THR A 284 1.02 -24.91 -12.77
CA THR A 284 1.23 -23.91 -11.71
C THR A 284 -0.08 -23.35 -11.19
N THR A 285 -0.33 -23.52 -9.89
CA THR A 285 -1.54 -23.03 -9.22
C THR A 285 -1.54 -21.49 -9.13
N GLN A 286 -2.45 -20.84 -9.85
CA GLN A 286 -2.57 -19.38 -9.88
C GLN A 286 -3.59 -18.82 -8.90
N TRP A 287 -4.59 -19.62 -8.50
CA TRP A 287 -5.67 -19.11 -7.66
C TRP A 287 -5.16 -18.52 -6.34
N LEU A 288 -4.11 -19.11 -5.77
CA LEU A 288 -3.57 -18.68 -4.48
C LEU A 288 -3.05 -17.25 -4.57
N TYR A 289 -2.42 -16.87 -5.70
CA TYR A 289 -1.97 -15.50 -5.94
C TYR A 289 -3.16 -14.55 -6.00
N ILE A 290 -4.26 -14.92 -6.67
CA ILE A 290 -5.46 -14.08 -6.67
C ILE A 290 -6.08 -13.95 -5.28
N ASN A 291 -5.99 -14.99 -4.45
CA ASN A 291 -6.52 -14.94 -3.08
C ASN A 291 -5.82 -13.87 -2.22
N ILE A 292 -4.52 -13.58 -2.43
CA ILE A 292 -3.84 -12.51 -1.70
C ILE A 292 -4.41 -11.12 -2.01
N LEU A 293 -5.14 -10.98 -3.13
CA LEU A 293 -5.79 -9.71 -3.48
C LEU A 293 -6.84 -9.30 -2.45
N PHE A 294 -7.45 -10.25 -1.73
CA PHE A 294 -8.36 -9.91 -0.62
C PHE A 294 -7.64 -9.11 0.46
N THR A 295 -6.40 -9.45 0.80
CA THR A 295 -5.58 -8.69 1.75
C THR A 295 -5.04 -7.40 1.14
N LEU A 296 -4.62 -7.45 -0.13
CA LEU A 296 -3.94 -6.35 -0.79
C LEU A 296 -4.88 -5.18 -1.12
N LEU A 297 -6.13 -5.45 -1.55
CA LEU A 297 -7.08 -4.41 -1.96
C LEU A 297 -7.41 -3.44 -0.83
N PRO A 298 -7.74 -3.88 0.41
CA PRO A 298 -8.00 -2.93 1.49
C PRO A 298 -6.77 -2.13 1.90
N VAL A 299 -5.56 -2.72 1.85
CA VAL A 299 -4.31 -1.99 2.12
C VAL A 299 -4.14 -0.88 1.10
N MET A 300 -4.32 -1.22 -0.18
CA MET A 300 -4.23 -0.28 -1.29
C MET A 300 -5.34 0.78 -1.26
N PHE A 301 -6.53 0.45 -0.75
CA PHE A 301 -7.60 1.42 -0.55
C PHE A 301 -7.22 2.43 0.54
N LEU A 302 -6.63 1.99 1.65
CA LEU A 302 -6.23 2.88 2.74
C LEU A 302 -4.99 3.75 2.40
N MET A 303 -4.14 3.27 1.50
CA MET A 303 -2.86 3.91 1.19
C MET A 303 -2.97 5.40 0.78
N PRO A 304 -3.85 5.82 -0.16
CA PRO A 304 -4.03 7.23 -0.50
C PRO A 304 -4.48 8.11 0.68
N LEU A 305 -5.29 7.58 1.59
CA LEU A 305 -5.80 8.31 2.77
C LEU A 305 -4.63 8.70 3.67
N PHE A 306 -3.80 7.72 4.04
CA PHE A 306 -2.63 7.96 4.88
C PHE A 306 -1.61 8.86 4.19
N ASN A 307 -1.30 8.62 2.92
CA ASN A 307 -0.38 9.47 2.15
C ASN A 307 -0.82 10.93 2.17
N ARG A 308 -2.12 11.18 2.07
CA ARG A 308 -2.67 12.54 2.12
C ARG A 308 -2.64 13.14 3.54
N TRP A 309 -2.99 12.37 4.57
CA TRP A 309 -2.93 12.83 5.96
C TRP A 309 -1.51 13.17 6.40
N PHE A 310 -0.53 12.32 6.07
CA PHE A 310 0.87 12.59 6.38
C PHE A 310 1.43 13.75 5.56
N TYR A 311 1.05 13.90 4.30
CA TYR A 311 1.46 15.06 3.49
C TYR A 311 0.95 16.37 4.10
N LYS A 312 -0.29 16.41 4.59
CA LYS A 312 -0.81 17.60 5.29
C LYS A 312 -0.07 17.90 6.59
N LEU A 313 0.46 16.87 7.25
CA LEU A 313 1.19 17.01 8.50
C LEU A 313 2.64 17.46 8.28
N SER A 314 3.34 16.87 7.31
CA SER A 314 4.78 17.05 7.08
C SER A 314 5.12 18.06 5.99
N GLY A 315 4.20 18.32 5.05
CA GLY A 315 4.45 19.07 3.82
C GLY A 315 5.35 18.35 2.81
N ASN A 316 5.66 17.07 3.04
CA ASN A 316 6.50 16.27 2.16
C ASN A 316 5.83 14.94 1.79
N SER A 317 6.18 14.40 0.62
CA SER A 317 5.58 13.16 0.13
C SER A 317 6.29 11.89 0.61
N TYR A 318 7.27 12.01 1.51
CA TYR A 318 8.08 10.89 2.01
C TYR A 318 7.48 10.25 3.26
N LEU A 319 6.95 11.04 4.19
CA LEU A 319 6.51 10.51 5.49
C LEU A 319 5.45 9.41 5.35
N GLY A 320 4.40 9.71 4.58
CA GLY A 320 3.29 8.78 4.35
C GLY A 320 3.76 7.41 3.87
N PRO A 321 4.47 7.32 2.73
CA PRO A 321 4.91 6.04 2.20
C PRO A 321 5.88 5.32 3.14
N VAL A 322 6.77 6.01 3.87
CA VAL A 322 7.67 5.33 4.82
C VAL A 322 6.88 4.62 5.91
N VAL A 323 5.99 5.34 6.58
CA VAL A 323 5.23 4.83 7.72
C VAL A 323 4.36 3.64 7.29
N ILE A 324 3.56 3.82 6.24
CA ILE A 324 2.60 2.79 5.83
C ILE A 324 3.27 1.60 5.12
N THR A 325 4.39 1.80 4.42
CA THR A 325 5.14 0.67 3.84
C THR A 325 5.66 -0.21 4.96
N ILE A 326 6.31 0.35 5.97
CA ILE A 326 6.86 -0.45 7.08
C ILE A 326 5.74 -1.20 7.79
N ILE A 327 4.65 -0.51 8.16
CA ILE A 327 3.55 -1.12 8.92
C ILE A 327 2.87 -2.22 8.10
N PHE A 328 2.43 -1.94 6.88
CA PHE A 328 1.67 -2.92 6.10
C PHE A 328 2.53 -4.07 5.60
N ILE A 329 3.80 -3.85 5.29
CA ILE A 329 4.69 -4.95 4.87
C ILE A 329 5.03 -5.83 6.06
N VAL A 330 5.34 -5.28 7.24
CA VAL A 330 5.55 -6.12 8.44
C VAL A 330 4.28 -6.90 8.80
N MET A 331 3.09 -6.30 8.67
CA MET A 331 1.81 -7.02 8.81
C MET A 331 1.66 -8.16 7.80
N ALA A 332 1.94 -7.91 6.52
CA ALA A 332 1.87 -8.92 5.46
C ALA A 332 2.85 -10.07 5.69
N LEU A 333 4.10 -9.74 6.05
CA LEU A 333 5.16 -10.71 6.35
C LEU A 333 4.82 -11.58 7.57
N SER A 334 4.11 -11.02 8.56
CA SER A 334 3.72 -11.76 9.77
C SER A 334 2.53 -12.71 9.55
N ASN A 335 1.74 -12.49 8.49
CA ASN A 335 0.57 -13.32 8.17
C ASN A 335 0.83 -14.36 7.08
N SER A 336 1.97 -14.24 6.38
CA SER A 336 2.32 -15.12 5.28
C SER A 336 3.23 -16.24 5.73
N VAL A 337 3.15 -17.38 5.04
CA VAL A 337 4.08 -18.49 5.25
C VAL A 337 5.47 -18.08 4.74
N ALA A 338 6.47 -18.30 5.57
CA ALA A 338 7.87 -18.04 5.24
C ALA A 338 8.69 -19.32 5.45
N TYR A 339 9.42 -19.75 4.42
CA TYR A 339 10.32 -20.90 4.48
C TYR A 339 11.70 -20.42 4.91
N ILE A 340 11.92 -20.33 6.22
CA ILE A 340 13.17 -19.80 6.78
C ILE A 340 13.93 -20.96 7.42
N PRO A 341 15.25 -21.09 7.18
CA PRO A 341 16.08 -22.04 7.91
C PRO A 341 15.94 -21.84 9.43
N ASN A 342 16.09 -22.94 10.17
CA ASN A 342 15.93 -22.94 11.63
C ASN A 342 16.92 -22.01 12.32
#